data_AF-A0A2E4WC77-F1
#
_entry.id   AF-A0A2E4WC77-F1
#
_cell.length_a   1.000
_cell.length_b   1.000
_cell.length_c   1.000
_cell.angle_alpha   90.00
_cell.angle_beta   90.00
_cell.angle_gamma   90.00
#
_symmetry.space_group_name_H-M   'P 1'
#
loop_
_entity.id
_entity.type
_entity.pdbx_description
1 polymer ?
#
loop_
_entity_poly.entity_id
_entity_poly.type
_entity_poly.pdbx_seq_one_letter_code
_entity_poly.pdbx_strand_id
1 'polypeptide(L)' 'MVDDLVEFSEHDPELKEGVKWLDEQAFKKGISFYDMVYEVMSKHDINNNAKDWLRSKGDNKHE' A
#
# COMPACT_ATOMS: atom_id res chain seq x y z
N MET A 1 11.60 -9.56 -10.29
CA MET A 1 10.39 -9.07 -9.58
C MET A 1 10.74 -8.26 -8.33
N VAL A 2 11.51 -8.78 -7.36
CA VAL A 2 12.08 -7.92 -6.29
C VAL A 2 13.28 -7.15 -6.81
N ASP A 3 14.14 -7.80 -7.61
CA ASP A 3 15.35 -7.17 -8.18
C ASP A 3 15.02 -5.98 -9.07
N ASP A 4 13.99 -6.08 -9.92
CA ASP A 4 13.52 -4.97 -10.75
C ASP A 4 13.02 -3.79 -9.90
N LEU A 5 12.39 -4.05 -8.75
CA LEU A 5 11.89 -3.02 -7.84
C LEU A 5 13.04 -2.29 -7.13
N VAL A 6 14.11 -3.02 -6.80
CA VAL A 6 15.35 -2.46 -6.25
C VAL A 6 16.04 -1.59 -7.30
N GLU A 7 16.17 -2.08 -8.54
CA GLU A 7 16.76 -1.34 -9.67
C GLU A 7 15.96 -0.06 -9.99
N PHE A 8 14.62 -0.13 -10.04
CA PHE A 8 13.77 1.06 -10.21
C PHE A 8 13.90 2.05 -9.06
N SER A 9 14.09 1.57 -7.83
CA SER A 9 14.28 2.43 -6.66
C SER A 9 15.63 3.16 -6.64
N GLU A 10 16.63 2.73 -7.41
CA GLU A 10 17.91 3.44 -7.48
C GLU A 10 17.76 4.84 -8.11
N HIS A 11 16.72 5.01 -8.93
CA HIS A 11 16.41 6.27 -9.61
C HIS A 11 15.34 7.10 -8.90
N ASP A 12 14.72 6.56 -7.85
CA ASP A 12 13.69 7.23 -7.06
C ASP A 12 13.96 7.05 -5.56
N PRO A 13 14.53 8.07 -4.90
CA PRO A 13 14.85 8.03 -3.47
C PRO A 13 13.63 7.78 -2.57
N GLU A 14 12.46 8.26 -2.94
CA GLU A 14 11.22 8.10 -2.15
C GLU A 14 10.73 6.65 -2.25
N LEU A 15 10.76 6.07 -3.45
CA LEU A 15 10.44 4.67 -3.65
C LEU A 15 11.40 3.75 -2.89
N LYS A 16 12.69 4.08 -2.86
CA LYS A 16 13.72 3.33 -2.13
C LYS A 16 13.48 3.31 -0.63
N GLU A 17 13.14 4.47 -0.05
CA GLU A 17 12.77 4.54 1.36
C GLU A 17 11.49 3.75 1.65
N GLY A 18 10.50 3.83 0.77
CA GLY A 18 9.26 3.05 0.87
C GLY A 18 9.50 1.53 0.84
N VAL A 19 10.33 1.05 -0.08
CA VAL A 19 10.70 -0.37 -0.20
C VAL A 19 11.45 -0.84 1.05
N LYS A 20 12.42 -0.05 1.54
CA LYS A 20 13.14 -0.38 2.77
C LYS A 20 12.21 -0.44 3.98
N TRP A 21 11.29 0.51 4.09
CA TRP A 21 10.30 0.50 5.17
C TRP A 21 9.41 -0.75 5.13
N LEU A 22 8.95 -1.16 3.94
CA LEU A 22 8.16 -2.37 3.75
C LEU A 22 8.92 -3.62 4.19
N ASP A 23 10.19 -3.74 3.82
CA ASP A 23 11.05 -4.86 4.22
C ASP A 23 11.22 -4.93 5.74
N GLU A 24 11.46 -3.79 6.39
CA GLU A 24 11.53 -3.72 7.86
C GLU A 24 10.22 -4.13 8.55
N GLN A 25 9.06 -3.77 7.97
CA GLN A 25 7.76 -4.19 8.50
C GLN A 25 7.50 -5.68 8.28
N ALA A 26 7.87 -6.21 7.11
CA ALA A 26 7.76 -7.62 6.79
C ALA A 26 8.57 -8.47 7.78
N PHE A 27 9.82 -8.06 8.04
CA PHE A 27 10.70 -8.69 9.02
C PHE A 27 10.10 -8.65 10.44
N LYS A 28 9.62 -7.49 10.89
CA LYS A 28 9.00 -7.34 12.22
C LYS A 28 7.78 -8.24 12.41
N LYS A 29 7.03 -8.49 11.34
CA LYS A 29 5.83 -9.33 11.35
C LYS A 29 6.10 -10.81 11.08
N GLY A 30 7.31 -11.15 10.63
CA GLY A 30 7.65 -12.51 10.22
C GLY A 30 6.90 -12.98 8.96
N ILE A 31 6.52 -12.06 8.08
CA ILE A 31 5.83 -12.35 6.81
C ILE A 31 6.77 -12.07 5.63
N SER A 32 6.41 -12.54 4.43
CA SER A 32 7.19 -12.22 3.24
C SER A 32 7.02 -10.74 2.85
N PHE A 33 8.02 -10.18 2.17
CA PHE A 33 7.93 -8.84 1.60
C PHE A 33 6.69 -8.68 0.70
N TYR A 34 6.37 -9.71 -0.11
CA TYR A 34 5.19 -9.71 -0.97
C TYR A 34 3.88 -9.63 -0.18
N ASP A 35 3.77 -10.38 0.92
CA ASP A 35 2.59 -10.30 1.79
C ASP A 35 2.45 -8.91 2.42
N MET A 36 3.57 -8.28 2.77
CA MET A 36 3.58 -6.92 3.32
C MET A 36 3.16 -5.87 2.28
N VAL A 37 3.65 -5.98 1.04
CA VAL A 37 3.21 -5.14 -0.09
C VAL A 37 1.71 -5.31 -0.29
N TYR A 38 1.23 -6.56 -0.36
CA TYR A 38 -0.19 -6.85 -0.56
C TYR A 38 -1.05 -6.31 0.58
N GLU A 39 -0.63 -6.43 1.84
CA GLU A 39 -1.33 -5.81 2.98
C GLU A 39 -1.46 -4.30 2.84
N VAL A 40 -0.38 -3.61 2.42
CA VAL A 40 -0.38 -2.15 2.28
C VAL A 40 -1.28 -1.72 1.12
N MET A 41 -1.18 -2.38 -0.02
CA MET A 41 -2.05 -2.11 -1.17
C MET A 41 -3.52 -2.40 -0.84
N SER A 42 -3.79 -3.53 -0.19
CA SER A 42 -5.15 -3.92 0.22
C SER A 42 -5.74 -2.95 1.26
N LYS A 43 -4.96 -2.48 2.24
CA LYS A 43 -5.42 -1.45 3.18
C LYS A 43 -5.72 -0.13 2.50
N HIS A 44 -4.91 0.24 1.51
CA HIS A 44 -5.14 1.46 0.72
C HIS A 44 -6.44 1.35 -0.07
N ASP A 45 -6.66 0.21 -0.74
CA ASP A 45 -7.88 -0.06 -1.52
C ASP A 45 -9.13 -0.15 -0.64
N ILE A 46 -9.07 -0.84 0.51
CA ILE A 46 -10.19 -0.91 1.46
C ILE A 46 -10.53 0.48 1.99
N ASN A 47 -9.53 1.31 2.29
CA ASN A 47 -9.76 2.67 2.76
C ASN A 47 -10.36 3.56 1.67
N ASN A 48 -9.91 3.43 0.42
CA ASN A 48 -10.47 4.16 -0.72
C ASN A 48 -11.91 3.71 -1.00
N ASN A 49 -12.16 2.41 -1.04
CA ASN A 49 -13.50 1.84 -1.20
C ASN A 49 -14.44 2.23 -0.05
N ALA A 50 -13.95 2.28 1.19
CA ALA A 50 -14.72 2.74 2.34
C ALA A 50 -15.03 4.25 2.28
N LYS A 51 -14.08 5.07 1.82
CA LYS A 51 -14.30 6.51 1.58
C LYS A 51 -15.31 6.75 0.47
N ASP A 52 -15.22 6.00 -0.62
CA ASP A 52 -16.15 6.08 -1.75
C ASP A 52 -17.56 5.61 -1.34
N TRP A 53 -17.66 4.56 -0.55
CA TRP A 53 -18.92 4.11 0.04
C TRP A 53 -19.53 5.12 1.03
N LEU A 54 -18.70 5.76 1.86
CA LEU A 54 -19.15 6.83 2.76
C LEU A 54 -19.63 8.06 1.98
N ARG A 55 -18.95 8.41 0.88
CA ARG A 55 -19.37 9.48 -0.03
C ARG A 55 -20.70 9.15 -0.73
N SER A 56 -20.86 7.94 -1.25
CA SER A 56 -22.10 7.52 -1.91
C SER A 56 -23.30 7.47 -0.95
N LYS A 57 -23.07 7.27 0.35
CA LYS A 57 -24.11 7.40 1.38
C LYS A 57 -24.39 8.84 1.83
N GLY A 58 -23.47 9.77 1.57
CA GLY A 58 -23.66 11.20 1.80
C GLY A 58 -24.58 11.85 0.76
N ASP A 59 -24.50 11.40 -0.49
CA ASP A 59 -25.31 11.93 -1.59
C ASP A 59 -26.78 11.44 -1.57
N ASN A 60 -27.05 10.25 -0.98
CA ASN A 60 -28.42 9.71 -0.83
C ASN A 60 -29.20 10.27 0.38
N LYS A 61 -28.89 11.49 0.83
CA LYS A 61 -29.67 12.20 1.87
C LYS A 61 -30.40 13.45 1.36
N HIS A 62 -30.36 13.69 0.06
CA HIS A 62 -31.18 14.70 -0.61
C HIS A 62 -32.04 14.05 -1.70
N GLU A 63 -33.01 13.23 -1.29
CA GLU A 63 -34.19 12.91 -2.10
C GLU A 63 -35.44 12.88 -1.20
#